data_AF-A0AAU5QFF3-F1
#
_entry.id   AF-A0AAU5QFF3-F1
#
_cell.length_a   1.000
_cell.length_b   1.000
_cell.length_c   1.000
_cell.angle_alpha   90.00
_cell.angle_beta   90.00
_cell.angle_gamma   90.00
#
_symmetry.space_group_name_H-M   'P 1'
#
loop_
_entity.id
_entity.type
_entity.pdbx_description
1 polymer ?
#
loop_
_entity_poly.entity_id
_entity_poly.type
_entity_poly.pdbx_seq_one_letter_code
_entity_poly.pdbx_strand_id
1 'polypeptide(L)'
;MTDVADWTVLTPEVTALAGRAARRIADGYEDTLTMEYEDARQEALIILATKPHMVSQCLTEPSLGLGVLYHRLVLDLVDRVKTEATRRIWHTSYEAACDAAERGRL
;
A
#
# COMPACT_ATOMS: atom_id res chain seq x y z
N MET A 1 -3.90 -15.59 10.38
CA MET A 1 -4.84 -14.81 11.20
C MET A 1 -5.07 -13.50 10.47
N THR A 2 -6.23 -13.32 9.87
CA THR A 2 -6.65 -11.99 9.43
C THR A 2 -6.98 -11.23 10.70
N ASP A 3 -6.07 -10.35 11.14
CA ASP A 3 -6.44 -9.35 12.12
C ASP A 3 -7.63 -8.58 11.53
N VAL A 4 -8.73 -8.57 12.26
CA VAL A 4 -9.93 -7.83 11.87
C VAL A 4 -9.54 -6.36 11.79
N ALA A 5 -9.86 -5.69 10.69
CA ALA A 5 -9.56 -4.29 10.52
C ALA A 5 -10.23 -3.46 11.63
N ASP A 6 -9.42 -2.73 12.39
CA ASP A 6 -9.87 -1.80 13.41
C ASP A 6 -9.73 -0.37 12.89
N TRP A 7 -10.85 0.19 12.45
CA TRP A 7 -10.92 1.55 11.90
C TRP A 7 -10.84 2.63 12.98
N THR A 8 -10.95 2.27 14.27
CA THR A 8 -10.93 3.25 15.36
C THR A 8 -9.54 3.83 15.60
N VAL A 9 -8.48 3.16 15.13
CA VAL A 9 -7.09 3.64 15.21
C VAL A 9 -6.78 4.80 14.27
N LEU A 10 -7.68 5.11 13.32
CA LEU A 10 -7.51 6.18 12.34
C LEU A 10 -7.88 7.55 12.93
N THR A 11 -7.12 7.98 13.92
CA THR A 11 -7.23 9.34 14.47
C THR A 11 -6.89 10.39 13.39
N PRO A 12 -7.22 11.68 13.58
CA PRO A 12 -6.86 12.73 12.62
C PRO A 12 -5.36 12.78 12.31
N GLU A 13 -4.51 12.56 13.31
CA GLU A 13 -3.06 12.56 13.16
C GLU A 13 -2.56 11.37 12.32
N VAL A 14 -3.11 10.18 12.57
CA VAL A 14 -2.82 8.95 11.83
C VAL A 14 -3.31 9.05 10.38
N THR A 15 -4.48 9.64 10.18
CA THR A 15 -5.06 9.89 8.84
C THR A 15 -4.22 10.88 8.04
N ALA A 16 -3.76 11.96 8.68
CA ALA A 16 -2.85 12.92 8.05
C ALA A 16 -1.50 12.27 7.68
N LEU A 17 -1.02 11.35 8.52
CA LEU A 17 0.19 10.56 8.25
C LEU A 17 0.02 9.64 7.04
N ALA A 18 -1.14 9.00 6.88
CA ALA A 18 -1.47 8.22 5.68
C ALA A 18 -1.39 9.08 4.41
N GLY A 19 -1.94 10.30 4.45
CA GLY A 19 -1.84 11.26 3.34
C GLY A 19 -0.40 11.64 2.98
N ARG A 20 0.47 11.83 3.97
CA ARG A 20 1.90 12.11 3.74
C ARG A 20 2.63 10.93 3.13
N ALA A 21 2.37 9.72 3.63
CA ALA A 21 2.98 8.50 3.09
C ALA A 21 2.54 8.24 1.64
N ALA A 22 1.24 8.40 1.35
CA ALA A 22 0.69 8.30 0.01
C ALA A 22 1.35 9.27 -0.97
N ARG A 23 1.54 10.53 -0.56
CA ARG A 23 2.22 11.53 -1.38
C ARG A 23 3.65 11.13 -1.72
N ARG A 24 4.39 10.59 -0.75
CA ARG A 24 5.74 10.08 -0.99
C ARG A 24 5.77 8.94 -2.02
N ILE A 25 4.77 8.06 -2.04
CA ILE A 25 4.70 6.97 -3.01
C ILE A 25 4.35 7.51 -4.40
N ALA A 26 3.34 8.38 -4.48
CA ALA A 26 2.93 8.99 -5.75
C ALA A 26 4.04 9.83 -6.41
N ASP A 27 4.83 10.56 -5.61
CA ASP A 27 5.87 11.46 -6.12
C ASP A 27 7.25 10.77 -6.32
N GLY A 28 7.48 9.61 -5.69
CA GLY A 28 8.85 9.20 -5.31
C GLY A 28 9.49 8.05 -6.09
N TYR A 29 8.79 7.35 -6.96
CA TYR A 29 9.30 6.12 -7.56
C TYR A 29 8.98 6.06 -9.06
N GLU A 30 10.03 6.22 -9.89
CA GLU A 30 9.98 6.05 -11.36
C GLU A 30 9.45 4.66 -11.77
N ASP A 31 9.81 3.60 -11.05
CA ASP A 31 9.29 2.24 -11.27
C ASP A 31 7.89 2.00 -10.68
N THR A 32 7.39 2.90 -9.83
CA THR A 32 6.03 2.84 -9.27
C THR A 32 5.13 3.96 -9.76
N LEU A 33 5.38 4.47 -10.97
CA LEU A 33 4.50 5.34 -11.76
C LEU A 33 3.08 4.78 -12.00
N THR A 34 2.69 3.72 -11.28
CA THR A 34 1.47 2.93 -11.46
C THR A 34 0.42 3.14 -10.38
N MET A 35 0.76 3.75 -9.23
CA MET A 35 -0.20 3.95 -8.13
C MET A 35 -0.50 5.43 -7.95
N GLU A 36 -1.75 5.80 -8.21
CA GLU A 36 -2.25 7.15 -8.02
C GLU A 36 -2.27 7.54 -6.53
N TYR A 37 -2.23 8.84 -6.25
CA TYR A 37 -2.22 9.35 -4.87
C TYR A 37 -3.40 8.82 -4.04
N GLU A 38 -4.61 8.79 -4.62
CA GLU A 38 -5.81 8.37 -3.88
C GLU A 38 -5.78 6.86 -3.59
N ASP A 39 -5.32 6.05 -4.55
CA ASP A 39 -5.12 4.60 -4.35
C ASP A 39 -4.09 4.36 -3.24
N ALA A 40 -2.98 5.10 -3.29
CA ALA A 40 -1.94 5.03 -2.28
C ALA A 40 -2.45 5.44 -0.89
N ARG A 41 -3.32 6.46 -0.83
CA ARG A 41 -3.94 6.92 0.40
C ARG A 41 -4.91 5.88 0.94
N GLN A 42 -5.67 5.23 0.08
CA GLN A 42 -6.63 4.21 0.47
C GLN A 42 -5.91 2.96 1.00
N GLU A 43 -4.89 2.47 0.30
CA GLU A 43 -4.04 1.36 0.76
C GLU A 43 -3.33 1.70 2.08
N ALA A 44 -2.86 2.93 2.25
CA ALA A 44 -2.26 3.38 3.50
C ALA A 44 -3.25 3.28 4.69
N LEU A 45 -4.49 3.71 4.49
CA LEU A 45 -5.54 3.62 5.53
C LEU A 45 -5.89 2.16 5.84
N ILE A 46 -5.96 1.29 4.82
CA ILE A 46 -6.21 -0.15 4.99
C ILE A 46 -5.07 -0.80 5.78
N ILE A 47 -3.80 -0.49 5.46
CA ILE A 47 -2.64 -1.04 6.19
C ILE A 47 -2.70 -0.64 7.66
N LEU A 48 -2.99 0.64 7.95
CA LEU A 48 -3.08 1.13 9.33
C LEU A 48 -4.22 0.46 10.09
N ALA A 49 -5.40 0.32 9.47
CA ALA A 49 -6.56 -0.33 10.09
C ALA A 49 -6.37 -1.84 10.28
N THR A 50 -5.63 -2.51 9.39
CA THR A 50 -5.35 -3.96 9.49
C THR A 50 -4.15 -4.30 10.37
N LYS A 51 -3.36 -3.29 10.76
CA LYS A 51 -2.24 -3.43 11.71
C LYS A 51 -2.45 -2.52 12.94
N PRO A 52 -3.57 -2.66 13.68
CA PRO A 52 -3.87 -1.76 14.79
C PRO A 52 -2.84 -1.83 15.91
N HIS A 53 -2.19 -2.98 16.12
CA HIS A 53 -1.10 -3.11 17.09
C HIS A 53 0.09 -2.22 16.73
N MET A 54 0.45 -2.11 15.44
CA MET A 54 1.54 -1.23 14.99
C MET A 54 1.22 0.23 15.29
N VAL A 55 -0.02 0.65 15.02
CA VAL A 55 -0.48 2.01 15.30
C VAL A 55 -0.47 2.27 16.81
N SER A 56 -1.10 1.39 17.59
CA SER A 56 -1.15 1.51 19.04
C SER A 56 0.25 1.58 19.65
N GLN A 57 1.17 0.71 19.23
CA GLN A 57 2.54 0.69 19.76
C GLN A 57 3.25 2.01 19.49
N CYS A 58 3.15 2.53 18.27
CA CYS A 58 3.78 3.80 17.92
C CYS A 58 3.15 5.01 18.62
N LEU A 59 1.88 4.94 19.02
CA LEU A 59 1.20 6.01 19.75
C LEU A 59 1.45 5.97 21.27
N THR A 60 1.62 4.77 21.85
CA THR A 60 1.77 4.61 23.30
C THR A 60 3.22 4.54 23.77
N GLU A 61 4.14 4.09 22.91
CA GLU A 61 5.53 3.89 23.27
C GLU A 61 6.38 5.15 23.01
N PRO A 62 6.95 5.79 24.05
CA PRO A 62 7.63 7.09 23.92
C PRO A 62 8.84 7.09 22.97
N SER A 63 9.43 5.94 22.71
CA SER A 63 10.63 5.77 21.87
C SER A 63 10.33 5.64 20.37
N LEU A 64 9.07 5.43 19.96
CA LEU A 64 8.71 5.19 18.56
C LEU A 64 8.06 6.41 17.91
N GLY A 65 6.91 6.83 18.44
CA GLY A 65 6.14 7.97 17.94
C GLY A 65 5.69 7.86 16.47
N LEU A 66 5.15 8.97 15.96
CA LEU A 66 4.62 9.07 14.59
C LEU A 66 5.70 8.95 13.51
N GLY A 67 6.96 9.29 13.81
CA GLY A 67 8.06 9.17 12.85
C GLY A 67 8.34 7.73 12.46
N VAL A 68 8.36 6.82 13.44
CA VAL A 68 8.52 5.38 13.19
C VAL A 68 7.29 4.82 12.49
N LEU A 69 6.09 5.24 12.88
CA LEU A 69 4.86 4.81 12.21
C LEU A 69 4.87 5.17 10.72
N TYR A 70 5.27 6.40 10.39
CA TYR A 70 5.43 6.85 9.01
C TYR A 70 6.42 5.99 8.24
N HIS A 71 7.61 5.73 8.81
CA HIS A 71 8.61 4.92 8.14
C HIS A 71 8.12 3.49 7.86
N ARG A 72 7.47 2.85 8.85
CA ARG A 72 6.91 1.49 8.70
C ARG A 72 5.81 1.46 7.63
N LEU A 73 4.92 2.45 7.64
CA LEU A 73 3.86 2.57 6.64
C LEU A 73 4.40 2.74 5.22
N VAL A 74 5.44 3.55 5.03
CA VAL A 74 6.08 3.74 3.72
C VAL A 74 6.67 2.42 3.20
N LEU A 75 7.34 1.64 4.07
CA LEU A 75 7.87 0.33 3.66
C LEU A 75 6.76 -0.64 3.24
N ASP A 76 5.68 -0.73 4.03
CA ASP A 76 4.52 -1.56 3.70
C ASP A 76 3.87 -1.15 2.36
N LEU A 77 3.77 0.15 2.10
CA LEU A 77 3.26 0.67 0.83
C LEU A 77 4.18 0.32 -0.34
N VAL A 78 5.50 0.45 -0.19
CA VAL A 78 6.45 0.06 -1.24
C VAL A 78 6.31 -1.42 -1.58
N ASP A 79 6.18 -2.29 -0.58
CA ASP A 79 5.99 -3.72 -0.80
C ASP A 79 4.64 -4.02 -1.47
N ARG A 80 3.60 -3.28 -1.11
CA ARG A 80 2.28 -3.37 -1.74
C ARG A 80 2.34 -3.02 -3.22
N VAL A 81 2.98 -1.90 -3.57
CA VAL A 81 3.10 -1.49 -4.96
C VAL A 81 3.93 -2.47 -5.77
N LYS A 82 5.06 -2.96 -5.23
CA LYS A 82 5.86 -3.99 -5.91
C LYS A 82 5.05 -5.27 -6.16
N THR A 83 4.25 -5.66 -5.19
CA THR A 83 3.36 -6.83 -5.32
C THR A 83 2.32 -6.60 -6.42
N GLU A 84 1.70 -5.43 -6.47
CA GLU A 84 0.71 -5.11 -7.48
C GLU A 84 1.32 -4.98 -8.88
N ALA A 85 2.44 -4.29 -9.02
CA ALA A 85 3.19 -4.20 -10.28
C ALA A 85 3.56 -5.60 -10.79
N THR A 86 4.04 -6.47 -9.91
CA THR A 86 4.31 -7.88 -10.25
C THR A 86 3.03 -8.58 -10.74
N ARG A 87 1.91 -8.46 -10.03
CA ARG A 87 0.64 -9.08 -10.46
C ARG A 87 0.16 -8.58 -11.82
N ARG A 88 0.28 -7.27 -12.10
CA ARG A 88 -0.08 -6.67 -13.40
C ARG A 88 0.78 -7.23 -14.54
N ILE A 89 2.09 -7.41 -14.32
CA ILE A 89 3.00 -8.03 -15.31
C ILE A 89 2.55 -9.47 -15.63
N TRP A 90 2.22 -10.26 -14.61
CA TRP A 90 1.76 -11.65 -14.80
C TRP A 90 0.42 -11.71 -15.54
N HIS A 91 -0.52 -10.79 -15.24
CA HIS A 91 -1.79 -10.71 -15.95
C HIS A 91 -1.61 -10.39 -17.44
N THR A 92 -0.70 -9.45 -17.76
CA THR A 92 -0.36 -9.10 -19.15
C THR A 92 0.19 -10.29 -19.92
N SER A 93 1.02 -11.12 -19.28
CA SER A 93 1.56 -12.34 -19.91
C SER A 93 0.49 -13.39 -20.20
N TYR A 94 -0.54 -13.48 -19.33
CA TYR A 94 -1.68 -14.37 -19.55
C TYR A 94 -2.56 -13.88 -20.70
N GLU A 95 -2.91 -12.59 -20.73
CA GLU A 95 -3.66 -11.99 -21.84
C GLU A 95 -2.91 -12.13 -23.16
N ALA A 96 -1.60 -11.84 -23.18
CA ALA A 96 -0.77 -12.03 -24.36
C ALA A 96 -0.73 -13.50 -24.83
N ALA A 97 -0.73 -14.46 -23.89
CA ALA A 97 -0.80 -15.88 -24.20
C ALA A 97 -2.19 -16.30 -24.75
N CYS A 98 -3.27 -15.76 -24.19
CA CYS A 98 -4.64 -15.96 -24.70
C CYS A 98 -4.83 -15.37 -26.10
N ASP A 99 -4.39 -14.13 -26.31
CA ASP A 99 -4.43 -13.46 -27.62
C ASP A 99 -3.63 -14.21 -28.70
N ALA A 100 -2.50 -14.79 -28.33
CA ALA A 100 -1.70 -15.62 -29.24
C ALA A 100 -2.41 -16.94 -29.56
N ALA A 101 -3.05 -17.58 -28.56
CA ALA A 101 -3.83 -18.79 -28.75
C ALA A 101 -5.09 -18.58 -29.60
N GLU A 102 -5.74 -17.41 -29.49
CA GLU A 102 -6.88 -17.04 -30.32
C GLU A 102 -6.45 -16.74 -31.76
N ARG A 103 -5.34 -16.02 -31.97
CA ARG A 103 -4.81 -15.73 -33.31
C ARG A 103 -4.27 -16.96 -34.04
N GLY A 104 -3.81 -17.99 -33.32
CA GLY A 104 -3.36 -19.26 -33.90
C GLY A 104 -4.48 -20.23 -34.28
N ARG A 105 -5.76 -19.88 -34.04
CA ARG A 105 -6.94 -20.70 -34.40
C ARG A 105 -7.66 -20.25 -35.68
N LEU A 106 -7.13 -19.24 -36.39
CA LEU A 106 -7.64 -18.77 -37.70
C LEU A 106 -6.87 -19.40 -38.86
#